data_AF-A0A6B2CHZ4-F1
#
_entry.id   AF-A0A6B2CHZ4-F1
#
_cell.length_a   1.000
_cell.length_b   1.000
_cell.length_c   1.000
_cell.angle_alpha   90.00
_cell.angle_beta   90.00
_cell.angle_gamma   90.00
#
_symmetry.space_group_name_H-M   'P 1'
#
loop_
_entity.id
_entity.type
_entity.pdbx_description
1 polymer ?
#
loop_
_entity_poly.entity_id
_entity_poly.type
_entity_poly.pdbx_seq_one_letter_code
_entity_poly.pdbx_strand_id
1 'polypeptide(L)'
;MQPPLGNVMVIMTMMEVFLIMVLGYMIYDIKVRLTKGNPNTGDEAIGVKDDVNKVRLNTDEVRVLRYLLSKGNKPVVQSMIGRDLNIPKSTLFRIVRRLNELGLINVEKRGKYKYIYIQRAQDVANMLKAVDEESTNKGSSP
;
A
#
# COMPACT_ATOMS: atom_id res chain seq x y z
N MET A 1 -36.82 45.37 -11.24
CA MET A 1 -35.68 46.27 -10.95
C MET A 1 -34.40 45.46 -11.19
N GLN A 2 -33.63 45.77 -12.24
CA GLN A 2 -32.33 45.14 -12.45
C GLN A 2 -31.36 45.69 -11.40
N PRO A 3 -30.55 44.85 -10.74
CA PRO A 3 -29.52 45.34 -9.84
C PRO A 3 -28.51 46.20 -10.62
N PRO A 4 -28.02 47.29 -10.03
CA PRO A 4 -27.03 48.14 -10.69
C PRO A 4 -25.79 47.31 -11.03
N LEU A 5 -25.23 47.53 -12.24
CA LEU A 5 -24.11 46.76 -12.79
C LEU A 5 -22.92 46.63 -11.81
N GLY A 6 -22.66 47.66 -11.00
CA GLY A 6 -21.63 47.63 -9.96
C GLY A 6 -21.86 46.56 -8.90
N ASN A 7 -23.10 46.34 -8.46
CA ASN A 7 -23.42 45.31 -7.47
C ASN A 7 -23.27 43.90 -8.07
N VAL A 8 -23.60 43.74 -9.35
CA VAL A 8 -23.44 42.46 -10.05
C VAL A 8 -21.97 42.10 -10.21
N MET A 9 -21.12 43.09 -10.52
CA MET A 9 -19.68 42.90 -10.64
C MET A 9 -19.03 42.51 -9.31
N VAL A 10 -19.46 43.11 -8.20
CA VAL A 10 -18.99 42.76 -6.85
C VAL A 10 -19.43 41.35 -6.46
N ILE A 11 -20.67 40.95 -6.76
CA ILE A 11 -21.15 39.60 -6.44
C ILE A 11 -20.38 38.54 -7.25
N MET A 12 -20.10 38.82 -8.53
CA MET A 12 -19.36 37.91 -9.40
C MET A 12 -17.92 37.70 -8.94
N THR A 13 -17.22 38.76 -8.53
CA THR A 13 -15.85 38.66 -8.02
C THR A 13 -15.79 37.92 -6.68
N MET A 14 -16.77 38.13 -5.79
CA MET A 14 -16.86 37.35 -4.53
C MET A 14 -17.12 35.87 -4.78
N MET A 15 -17.94 35.54 -5.79
CA MET A 15 -18.23 34.17 -6.18
C MET A 15 -16.99 33.46 -6.75
N GLU A 16 -16.18 34.15 -7.57
CA GLU A 16 -14.91 33.61 -8.09
C GLU A 16 -13.91 33.34 -6.96
N VAL A 17 -13.73 34.28 -6.03
CA VAL A 17 -12.84 34.09 -4.87
C VAL A 17 -13.29 32.91 -4.02
N PHE A 18 -14.61 32.77 -3.81
CA PHE A 18 -15.18 31.64 -3.10
C PHE A 18 -14.91 30.30 -3.81
N LEU A 19 -15.08 30.24 -5.13
CA LEU A 19 -14.77 29.04 -5.91
C LEU A 19 -13.29 28.64 -5.81
N ILE A 20 -12.38 29.61 -5.90
CA ILE A 20 -10.93 29.38 -5.75
C ILE A 20 -10.62 28.85 -4.35
N MET A 21 -11.24 29.42 -3.31
CA MET A 21 -11.04 28.97 -1.93
C MET A 21 -11.56 27.54 -1.71
N VAL A 22 -12.72 27.19 -2.25
CA VAL A 22 -13.28 25.84 -2.17
C VAL A 22 -12.39 24.83 -2.91
N LEU A 23 -11.95 25.16 -4.12
CA LEU A 23 -11.04 24.29 -4.88
C LEU A 23 -9.70 24.11 -4.19
N GLY A 24 -9.13 25.20 -3.65
CA GLY A 24 -7.90 25.16 -2.86
C GLY A 24 -8.05 24.30 -1.60
N TYR A 25 -9.19 24.41 -0.91
CA TYR A 25 -9.50 23.58 0.25
C TYR A 25 -9.66 22.10 -0.13
N MET A 26 -10.30 21.79 -1.25
CA MET A 26 -10.43 20.41 -1.74
C MET A 26 -9.07 19.81 -2.12
N ILE A 27 -8.20 20.57 -2.80
CA ILE A 27 -6.83 20.12 -3.12
C ILE A 27 -6.02 19.92 -1.84
N TYR A 28 -6.15 20.83 -0.87
CA TYR A 28 -5.52 20.70 0.43
C TYR A 28 -6.01 19.45 1.18
N ASP A 29 -7.31 19.20 1.25
CA ASP A 29 -7.88 18.02 1.92
C ASP A 29 -7.48 16.72 1.19
N ILE A 30 -7.49 16.71 -0.15
CA ILE A 30 -6.96 15.59 -0.94
C ILE A 30 -5.49 15.34 -0.62
N LYS A 31 -4.64 16.39 -0.60
CA LYS A 31 -3.22 16.27 -0.25
C LYS A 31 -3.04 15.80 1.19
N VAL A 32 -3.82 16.33 2.14
CA VAL A 32 -3.80 15.90 3.54
C VAL A 32 -4.24 14.44 3.68
N ARG A 33 -5.22 13.97 2.92
CA ARG A 33 -5.65 12.56 2.90
C ARG A 33 -4.60 11.66 2.27
N LEU A 34 -3.93 12.11 1.21
CA LEU A 34 -2.82 11.39 0.58
C LEU A 34 -1.59 11.32 1.51
N THR A 35 -1.27 12.41 2.22
CA THR A 35 -0.15 12.46 3.17
C THR A 35 -0.46 11.75 4.50
N LYS A 36 -1.71 11.74 4.97
CA LYS A 36 -2.14 10.94 6.16
C LYS A 36 -2.28 9.44 5.85
N GLY A 37 -2.21 9.05 4.58
CA GLY A 37 -1.97 7.67 4.18
C GLY A 37 -0.52 7.28 4.46
N ASN A 38 -0.24 6.92 5.73
CA ASN A 38 0.99 6.31 6.24
C ASN A 38 2.15 7.25 6.68
N PRO A 39 2.11 7.80 7.90
CA PRO A 39 3.28 8.40 8.56
C PRO A 39 4.29 7.36 9.11
N ASN A 40 4.35 6.14 8.58
CA ASN A 40 5.41 5.16 8.93
C ASN A 40 6.30 4.75 7.75
N THR A 41 6.16 5.39 6.60
CA THR A 41 7.23 5.34 5.59
C THR A 41 8.07 6.57 5.85
N GLY A 42 9.20 6.37 6.54
CA GLY A 42 10.22 7.39 6.65
C GLY A 42 10.49 7.94 5.25
N ASP A 43 10.46 9.26 5.15
CA ASP A 43 11.04 10.00 4.05
C ASP A 43 12.55 9.72 4.03
N GLU A 44 12.93 8.53 3.58
CA GLU A 44 14.18 8.34 2.90
C GLU A 44 13.83 7.87 1.50
N ALA A 45 13.91 8.81 0.57
CA ALA A 45 14.23 8.54 -0.81
C ALA A 45 15.59 7.83 -0.87
N ILE A 46 15.65 6.56 -0.47
CA ILE A 46 16.71 5.66 -0.88
C ILE A 46 16.22 5.06 -2.19
N GLY A 47 16.83 5.55 -3.28
CA GLY A 47 16.84 4.81 -4.52
C GLY A 47 17.39 3.41 -4.24
N VAL A 48 16.50 2.44 -4.16
CA VAL A 48 16.87 1.02 -4.24
C VAL A 48 16.05 0.43 -5.37
N LYS A 49 16.51 0.70 -6.60
CA LYS A 49 16.03 -0.01 -7.78
C LYS A 49 16.69 -1.38 -7.96
N ASP A 50 17.65 -1.78 -7.11
CA ASP A 50 18.53 -2.91 -7.46
C ASP A 50 18.70 -4.04 -6.40
N ASP A 51 18.05 -4.00 -5.22
CA ASP A 51 18.23 -5.07 -4.19
C ASP A 51 17.10 -6.11 -4.14
N VAL A 52 16.12 -6.04 -5.04
CA VAL A 52 15.05 -7.04 -5.17
C VAL A 52 15.62 -8.44 -5.44
N ASN A 53 16.82 -8.50 -6.03
CA ASN A 53 17.49 -9.75 -6.42
C ASN A 53 18.16 -10.50 -5.26
N LYS A 54 18.16 -9.97 -4.02
CA LYS A 54 18.83 -10.63 -2.88
C LYS A 54 18.00 -10.66 -1.59
N VAL A 55 16.69 -10.44 -1.68
CA VAL A 55 15.81 -10.56 -0.51
C VAL A 55 15.61 -12.03 -0.17
N ARG A 56 16.35 -12.53 0.83
CA ARG A 56 16.11 -13.85 1.42
C ARG A 56 14.80 -13.84 2.20
N LEU A 57 13.75 -14.33 1.56
CA LEU A 57 12.44 -14.57 2.16
C LEU A 57 12.50 -15.82 3.05
N ASN A 58 11.87 -15.74 4.22
CA ASN A 58 11.69 -16.89 5.10
C ASN A 58 10.53 -17.77 4.62
N THR A 59 10.52 -19.05 4.97
CA THR A 59 9.47 -20.02 4.59
C THR A 59 8.06 -19.53 4.95
N ASP A 60 7.90 -18.88 6.10
CA ASP A 60 6.60 -18.33 6.51
C ASP A 60 6.21 -17.06 5.75
N GLU A 61 7.18 -16.26 5.33
CA GLU A 61 6.97 -15.07 4.49
C GLU A 61 6.51 -15.48 3.09
N VAL A 62 7.17 -16.51 2.52
CA VAL A 62 6.78 -17.13 1.25
C VAL A 62 5.35 -17.66 1.33
N ARG A 63 4.98 -18.32 2.44
CA ARG A 63 3.62 -18.85 2.64
C ARG A 63 2.56 -17.76 2.65
N VAL A 64 2.82 -16.64 3.33
CA VAL A 64 1.93 -15.47 3.37
C VAL A 64 1.82 -14.83 1.98
N LEU A 65 2.94 -14.65 1.26
CA LEU A 65 2.94 -14.09 -0.09
C LEU A 65 2.17 -14.98 -1.08
N ARG A 66 2.40 -16.30 -1.06
CA ARG A 66 1.68 -17.26 -1.91
C ARG A 66 0.18 -17.25 -1.63
N TYR A 67 -0.21 -17.17 -0.35
CA TYR A 67 -1.61 -17.02 0.03
C TYR A 67 -2.22 -15.73 -0.53
N LEU A 68 -1.54 -14.59 -0.38
CA LEU A 68 -2.00 -13.32 -0.92
C LEU A 68 -2.12 -13.35 -2.46
N LEU A 69 -1.15 -13.98 -3.15
CA LEU A 69 -1.16 -14.12 -4.61
C LEU A 69 -2.34 -14.99 -5.08
N SER A 70 -2.64 -16.06 -4.35
CA SER A 70 -3.78 -16.95 -4.64
C SER A 70 -5.13 -16.24 -4.56
N LYS A 71 -5.22 -15.14 -3.81
CA LYS A 71 -6.43 -14.31 -3.69
C LYS A 71 -6.55 -13.27 -4.81
N GLY A 72 -5.60 -13.22 -5.75
CA GLY A 72 -5.68 -12.41 -6.97
C GLY A 72 -5.65 -10.91 -6.70
N ASN A 73 -4.69 -10.44 -5.91
CA ASN A 73 -4.51 -9.02 -5.54
C ASN A 73 -5.68 -8.38 -4.76
N LYS A 74 -6.66 -9.17 -4.31
CA LYS A 74 -7.74 -8.65 -3.48
C LYS A 74 -7.23 -8.25 -2.09
N PRO A 75 -7.74 -7.16 -1.49
CA PRO A 75 -7.39 -6.79 -0.14
C PRO A 75 -7.91 -7.84 0.85
N VAL A 76 -7.02 -8.49 1.57
CA VAL A 76 -7.35 -9.53 2.55
C VAL A 76 -7.19 -9.00 3.97
N VAL A 77 -8.13 -9.34 4.85
CA VAL A 77 -8.06 -8.95 6.26
C VAL A 77 -6.94 -9.72 6.96
N GLN A 78 -6.07 -9.03 7.70
CA GLN A 78 -4.96 -9.64 8.44
C GLN A 78 -5.41 -10.78 9.37
N SER A 79 -6.58 -10.63 9.99
CA SER A 79 -7.18 -11.65 10.86
C SER A 79 -7.64 -12.90 10.11
N MET A 80 -7.92 -12.82 8.81
CA MET A 80 -8.22 -13.99 7.98
C MET A 80 -6.94 -14.72 7.61
N ILE A 81 -5.89 -13.98 7.22
CA ILE A 81 -4.58 -14.54 6.90
C ILE A 81 -4.03 -15.38 8.07
N GLY A 82 -4.09 -14.84 9.29
CA GLY A 82 -3.61 -15.56 10.48
C GLY A 82 -4.40 -16.82 10.81
N ARG A 83 -5.72 -16.82 10.54
CA ARG A 83 -6.57 -18.00 10.73
C ARG A 83 -6.30 -19.06 9.68
N ASP A 84 -6.25 -18.67 8.42
CA ASP A 84 -6.11 -19.59 7.29
C ASP A 84 -4.72 -20.23 7.23
N LEU A 85 -3.67 -19.50 7.60
CA LEU A 85 -2.29 -20.01 7.64
C LEU A 85 -1.89 -20.58 9.01
N ASN A 86 -2.80 -20.56 10.00
CA ASN A 86 -2.56 -20.95 11.39
C ASN A 86 -1.32 -20.26 12.01
N ILE A 87 -1.15 -18.96 11.73
CA ILE A 87 -0.01 -18.16 12.22
C ILE A 87 -0.44 -17.32 13.42
N PRO A 88 0.29 -17.36 14.55
CA PRO A 88 0.02 -16.49 15.69
C PRO A 88 0.02 -15.01 15.32
N LYS A 89 -0.88 -14.22 15.93
CA LYS A 89 -1.06 -12.79 15.63
C LYS A 89 0.24 -11.97 15.71
N SER A 90 1.09 -12.27 16.70
CA SER A 90 2.39 -11.62 16.89
C SER A 90 3.39 -11.94 15.77
N THR A 91 3.46 -13.21 15.36
CA THR A 91 4.29 -13.67 14.24
C THR A 91 3.83 -13.08 12.92
N LEU A 92 2.51 -13.10 12.66
CA LEU A 92 1.94 -12.50 11.46
C LEU A 92 2.22 -11.00 11.40
N PHE A 93 2.15 -10.29 12.52
CA PHE A 93 2.48 -8.87 12.57
C PHE A 93 3.95 -8.61 12.18
N ARG A 94 4.89 -9.41 12.69
CA ARG A 94 6.31 -9.32 12.32
C ARG A 94 6.53 -9.58 10.83
N ILE A 95 5.93 -10.64 10.29
CA ILE A 95 6.02 -11.00 8.87
C ILE A 95 5.46 -9.87 7.98
N VAL A 96 4.25 -9.40 8.29
CA VAL A 96 3.59 -8.34 7.53
C VAL A 96 4.40 -7.05 7.60
N ARG A 97 4.95 -6.70 8.77
CA ARG A 97 5.80 -5.52 8.92
C ARG A 97 7.04 -5.61 8.02
N ARG A 98 7.75 -6.74 8.05
CA ARG A 98 8.96 -6.94 7.23
C ARG A 98 8.65 -6.93 5.74
N LEU A 99 7.58 -7.60 5.32
CA LEU A 99 7.14 -7.59 3.92
C LEU A 99 6.72 -6.19 3.44
N ASN A 100 6.18 -5.36 4.34
CA ASN A 100 5.82 -3.98 4.06
C ASN A 100 7.07 -3.07 3.98
N GLU A 101 8.07 -3.28 4.85
CA GLU A 101 9.38 -2.61 4.80
C GLU A 101 10.12 -2.93 3.49
N LEU A 102 9.96 -4.15 2.95
CA LEU A 102 10.48 -4.55 1.64
C LEU A 102 9.68 -3.99 0.45
N GLY A 103 8.56 -3.32 0.69
CA GLY A 103 7.69 -2.76 -0.37
C GLY A 103 6.98 -3.82 -1.23
N LEU A 104 6.84 -5.05 -0.74
CA LEU A 104 6.16 -6.15 -1.43
C LEU A 104 4.65 -6.12 -1.20
N ILE A 105 4.25 -5.76 0.02
CA ILE A 105 2.86 -5.64 0.44
C ILE A 105 2.59 -4.25 0.98
N ASN A 106 1.33 -3.86 0.97
CA ASN A 106 0.88 -2.64 1.64
C ASN A 106 -0.22 -2.99 2.65
N VAL A 107 -0.29 -2.20 3.73
CA VAL A 107 -1.25 -2.40 4.83
C VAL A 107 -2.12 -1.16 4.98
N GLU A 108 -3.39 -1.29 4.68
CA GLU A 108 -4.38 -0.22 4.80
C GLU A 108 -5.31 -0.49 5.98
N LYS A 109 -5.47 0.50 6.86
CA LYS A 109 -6.45 0.43 7.95
C LYS A 109 -7.77 1.03 7.47
N ARG A 110 -8.79 0.19 7.28
CA ARG A 110 -10.17 0.63 7.02
C ARG A 110 -11.05 0.30 8.23
N GLY A 111 -11.38 1.34 9.00
CA GLY A 111 -12.18 1.21 10.22
C GLY A 111 -11.50 0.36 11.30
N LYS A 112 -12.17 -0.72 11.72
CA LYS A 112 -11.67 -1.66 12.74
C LYS A 112 -10.69 -2.70 12.18
N TYR A 113 -10.64 -2.88 10.87
CA TYR A 113 -9.88 -3.95 10.23
C TYR A 113 -8.63 -3.43 9.51
N LYS A 114 -7.59 -4.27 9.49
CA LYS A 114 -6.37 -4.06 8.72
C LYS A 114 -6.44 -4.93 7.47
N TYR A 115 -6.42 -4.28 6.33
CA TYR A 115 -6.41 -4.91 5.01
C TYR A 115 -4.99 -4.94 4.48
N ILE A 116 -4.63 -6.05 3.87
CA ILE A 116 -3.31 -6.29 3.29
C ILE A 116 -3.52 -6.62 1.82
N TYR A 117 -2.74 -5.97 0.95
CA TYR A 117 -2.74 -6.26 -0.47
C TYR A 117 -1.33 -6.25 -1.02
N ILE A 118 -1.13 -6.92 -2.15
CA ILE A 118 0.16 -6.98 -2.83
C ILE A 118 0.31 -5.70 -3.66
N GLN A 119 1.45 -5.03 -3.52
CA GLN A 119 1.75 -3.81 -4.29
C GLN A 119 2.45 -4.16 -5.61
N ARG A 120 3.46 -5.03 -5.57
CA ARG A 120 4.23 -5.45 -6.75
C ARG A 120 4.01 -6.94 -7.03
N ALA A 121 2.88 -7.26 -7.64
CA ALA A 121 2.52 -8.65 -7.91
C ALA A 121 3.54 -9.37 -8.82
N GLN A 122 4.10 -8.66 -9.79
CA GLN A 122 5.09 -9.21 -10.71
C GLN A 122 6.42 -9.55 -10.00
N ASP A 123 6.91 -8.64 -9.16
CA ASP A 123 8.16 -8.85 -8.41
C ASP A 123 8.02 -9.99 -7.42
N VAL A 124 6.90 -10.05 -6.70
CA VAL A 124 6.58 -11.15 -5.79
C VAL A 124 6.50 -12.49 -6.55
N ALA A 125 5.88 -12.52 -7.73
CA ALA A 125 5.80 -13.73 -8.55
C ALA A 125 7.18 -14.17 -9.05
N ASN A 126 8.05 -13.23 -9.43
CA ASN A 126 9.43 -13.53 -9.83
C ASN A 126 10.27 -14.05 -8.66
N MET A 127 10.11 -13.46 -7.46
CA MET A 127 10.75 -13.96 -6.23
C MET A 127 10.30 -15.37 -5.87
N LEU A 128 8.99 -15.65 -5.97
CA LEU A 128 8.44 -16.97 -5.72
C LEU A 128 9.02 -18.01 -6.68
N LYS A 129 9.14 -17.68 -7.97
CA LYS A 129 9.78 -18.54 -8.97
C LYS A 129 11.25 -18.78 -8.66
N ALA A 130 12.01 -17.74 -8.30
CA ALA A 130 13.42 -17.87 -7.93
C ALA A 130 13.61 -18.75 -6.67
N VAL A 131 12.72 -18.65 -5.69
CA VAL A 131 12.73 -19.52 -4.50
C VAL A 131 12.42 -20.97 -4.87
N ASP A 132 11.43 -21.20 -5.74
CA ASP A 132 11.07 -22.53 -6.22
C ASP A 132 12.27 -23.14 -7.00
N GLU A 133 12.95 -22.36 -7.85
CA GLU A 133 14.16 -22.78 -8.59
C GLU A 133 15.35 -23.12 -7.68
N GLU A 134 15.61 -22.32 -6.64
CA GLU A 134 16.67 -22.59 -5.65
C GLU A 134 16.39 -23.89 -4.87
N SER A 135 15.11 -24.18 -4.57
CA SER A 135 14.71 -25.41 -3.88
C SER A 135 14.92 -26.66 -4.74
N THR A 136 14.69 -26.59 -6.05
CA THR A 136 14.98 -27.68 -6.98
C THR A 136 16.46 -27.95 -7.16
N ASN A 137 17.32 -26.92 -7.13
CA ASN A 137 18.76 -27.09 -7.32
C ASN A 137 19.44 -27.73 -6.09
N LYS A 138 18.98 -27.42 -4.88
CA LYS A 138 19.48 -28.07 -3.64
C LYS A 138 19.05 -29.53 -3.48
N GLY A 139 18.06 -30.00 -4.23
CA GLY A 139 17.64 -31.40 -4.25
C GLY A 139 18.47 -32.29 -5.19
N SER A 140 19.44 -31.73 -5.93
CA SER A 140 20.23 -32.45 -6.94
C SER A 140 21.74 -32.42 -6.67
N SER A 141 22.14 -32.51 -5.41
CA SER A 141 23.50 -32.93 -5.06
C SER A 141 23.47 -34.42 -4.67
N PRO A 142 24.15 -35.32 -5.41
CA PRO A 142 24.32 -36.72 -5.03
C PRO A 142 25.20 -36.88 -3.78
#